data_AF-A0AAX3Q8A5-F1
#
_entry.id   AF-A0AAX3Q8A5-F1
#
_cell.length_a   1.000
_cell.length_b   1.000
_cell.length_c   1.000
_cell.angle_alpha   90.00
_cell.angle_beta   90.00
_cell.angle_gamma   90.00
#
_symmetry.space_group_name_H-M   'P 1'
#
loop_
_entity.id
_entity.type
_entity.pdbx_description
1 polymer ?
#
loop_
_entity_poly.entity_id
_entity_poly.type
_entity_poly.pdbx_seq_one_letter_code
_entity_poly.pdbx_strand_id
1 'polypeptide(L)'
;MTIYEQFIEALQEKIGDIVTSAEIKDRLTTKFNTKPGSMNPADYCYNRYNKGRDVNKNLFIYINKKTYRYVGENYPYTGLVFHKPKGAEFESVVGEWDTGKLLFYKDKDQIGISQIKKLYEKYFEMLRFEMNILGCKATELRHLIGRLGEFFCVLYTNGELSKVTNQHGYDVIKDGRRISVKTTAQEKGFITINQNTFDQFDDFFVVQYKDDDLKVIFYGPKEEIPSLRPYGNTYEVDIHSLKRVEKTLV
;
A
#
# COMPACT_ATOMS: atom_id res chain seq x y z
N MET A 1 -36.84 -4.85 14.05
CA MET A 1 -35.54 -4.19 13.90
C MET A 1 -34.58 -5.11 13.16
N THR A 2 -33.96 -4.64 12.09
CA THR A 2 -32.96 -5.38 11.31
C THR A 2 -31.64 -5.48 12.08
N ILE A 3 -30.75 -6.42 11.70
CA ILE A 3 -29.42 -6.54 12.33
C ILE A 3 -28.59 -5.25 12.14
N TYR A 4 -28.79 -4.56 11.02
CA TYR A 4 -28.16 -3.28 10.74
C TYR A 4 -28.55 -2.20 11.76
N GLU A 5 -29.85 -2.01 11.97
CA GLU A 5 -30.40 -1.07 12.96
C GLU A 5 -29.94 -1.42 14.38
N GLN A 6 -29.88 -2.71 14.70
CA GLN A 6 -29.36 -3.18 15.98
C GLN A 6 -27.89 -2.81 16.21
N PHE A 7 -27.02 -2.88 15.19
CA PHE A 7 -25.63 -2.44 15.34
C PHE A 7 -25.55 -0.96 15.70
N ILE A 8 -26.30 -0.12 14.98
CA ILE A 8 -26.31 1.33 15.20
C ILE A 8 -26.74 1.63 16.64
N GLU A 9 -27.86 1.05 17.08
CA GLU A 9 -28.42 1.33 18.40
C GLU A 9 -27.59 0.73 19.56
N ALA A 10 -26.92 -0.41 19.35
CA ALA A 10 -26.08 -1.04 20.37
C ALA A 10 -24.69 -0.39 20.49
N LEU A 11 -24.21 0.29 19.44
CA LEU A 11 -22.85 0.82 19.36
C LEU A 11 -22.79 2.34 19.22
N GLN A 12 -23.90 3.07 19.25
CA GLN A 12 -23.92 4.53 19.08
C GLN A 12 -22.91 5.29 19.97
N GLU A 13 -22.69 4.82 21.21
CA GLU A 13 -21.73 5.43 22.17
C GLU A 13 -20.28 4.96 21.96
N LYS A 14 -20.03 4.13 20.94
CA LYS A 14 -18.75 3.49 20.62
C LYS A 14 -18.14 3.99 19.32
N ILE A 15 -18.64 5.11 18.78
CA ILE A 15 -18.09 5.69 17.54
C ILE A 15 -16.61 6.01 17.76
N GLY A 16 -15.75 5.46 16.90
CA GLY A 16 -14.30 5.55 16.98
C GLY A 16 -13.61 4.41 17.73
N ASP A 17 -14.35 3.67 18.57
CA ASP A 17 -13.79 2.60 19.40
C ASP A 17 -13.41 1.38 18.57
N ILE A 18 -12.42 0.65 19.10
CA ILE A 18 -12.08 -0.69 18.64
C ILE A 18 -12.94 -1.70 19.41
N VAL A 19 -13.70 -2.50 18.67
CA VAL A 19 -14.62 -3.51 19.19
C VAL A 19 -14.33 -4.88 18.57
N THR A 20 -14.54 -5.94 19.35
CA THR A 20 -14.37 -7.31 18.85
C THR A 20 -15.70 -7.89 18.36
N SER A 21 -15.64 -8.88 17.46
CA SER A 21 -16.84 -9.60 17.05
C SER A 21 -17.57 -10.26 18.22
N ALA A 22 -16.87 -10.66 19.27
CA ALA A 22 -17.48 -11.28 20.44
C ALA A 22 -18.27 -10.24 21.24
N GLU A 23 -17.67 -9.08 21.52
CA GLU A 23 -18.33 -7.97 22.20
C GLU A 23 -19.57 -7.49 21.44
N ILE A 24 -19.45 -7.31 20.12
CA ILE A 24 -20.59 -6.91 19.28
C ILE A 24 -21.75 -7.93 19.42
N LYS A 25 -21.43 -9.23 19.30
CA LYS A 25 -22.45 -10.29 19.39
C LYS A 25 -23.09 -10.34 20.77
N ASP A 26 -22.30 -10.19 21.83
CA ASP A 26 -22.78 -10.18 23.22
C ASP A 26 -23.75 -9.01 23.47
N ARG A 27 -23.39 -7.80 23.03
CA ARG A 27 -24.25 -6.61 23.14
C ARG A 27 -25.59 -6.81 22.42
N LEU A 28 -25.57 -7.29 21.17
CA LEU A 28 -26.79 -7.49 20.40
C LEU A 28 -27.65 -8.64 20.95
N THR A 29 -27.02 -9.70 21.47
CA THR A 29 -27.73 -10.80 22.12
C THR A 29 -28.41 -10.32 23.40
N THR A 30 -27.69 -9.59 24.25
CA THR A 30 -28.21 -9.07 25.52
C THR A 30 -29.32 -8.04 25.31
N LYS A 31 -29.15 -7.12 24.35
CA LYS A 31 -30.10 -6.02 24.14
C LYS A 31 -31.32 -6.42 23.31
N PHE A 32 -31.16 -7.32 22.33
CA PHE A 32 -32.20 -7.62 21.33
C PHE A 32 -32.55 -9.09 21.18
N ASN A 33 -31.92 -9.98 21.96
CA ASN A 33 -32.10 -11.43 21.89
C ASN A 33 -31.77 -12.02 20.50
N THR A 34 -30.85 -11.38 19.76
CA THR A 34 -30.43 -11.81 18.42
C THR A 34 -29.43 -12.97 18.52
N LYS A 35 -29.62 -14.01 17.68
CA LYS A 35 -28.76 -15.19 17.67
C LYS A 35 -27.32 -14.84 17.22
N PRO A 36 -26.27 -15.20 17.97
CA PRO A 36 -24.87 -14.91 17.61
C PRO A 36 -24.43 -15.37 16.21
N GLY A 37 -24.99 -16.48 15.73
CA GLY A 37 -24.67 -17.06 14.43
C GLY A 37 -25.21 -16.27 13.22
N SER A 38 -26.27 -15.48 13.39
CA SER A 38 -26.83 -14.66 12.31
C SER A 38 -26.09 -13.34 12.11
N MET A 39 -25.09 -13.05 12.93
CA MET A 39 -24.34 -11.78 12.93
C MET A 39 -22.93 -11.97 12.39
N ASN A 40 -22.63 -11.26 11.30
CA ASN A 40 -21.29 -11.20 10.72
C ASN A 40 -20.86 -9.73 10.50
N PRO A 41 -20.15 -9.10 11.46
CA PRO A 41 -19.72 -7.70 11.33
C PRO A 41 -18.84 -7.43 10.09
N ALA A 42 -18.16 -8.45 9.55
CA ALA A 42 -17.37 -8.32 8.33
C ALA A 42 -18.21 -7.94 7.09
N ASP A 43 -19.50 -8.26 7.08
CA ASP A 43 -20.42 -7.89 5.99
C ASP A 43 -20.77 -6.39 6.00
N TYR A 44 -20.45 -5.69 7.08
CA TYR A 44 -20.77 -4.27 7.30
C TYR A 44 -19.48 -3.41 7.34
N CYS A 45 -18.39 -3.90 6.74
CA CYS A 45 -17.08 -3.23 6.78
C CYS A 45 -16.79 -2.43 5.50
N TYR A 46 -16.35 -1.18 5.59
CA TYR A 46 -15.92 -0.41 4.42
C TYR A 46 -14.78 -1.09 3.64
N ASN A 47 -13.77 -1.61 4.35
CA ASN A 47 -12.55 -2.16 3.76
C ASN A 47 -12.57 -3.68 3.52
N ARG A 48 -13.74 -4.33 3.61
CA ARG A 48 -13.90 -5.74 3.22
C ARG A 48 -15.04 -5.88 2.24
N TYR A 49 -14.98 -6.90 1.39
CA TYR A 49 -16.07 -7.29 0.53
C TYR A 49 -16.28 -8.80 0.61
N ASN A 50 -17.53 -9.19 0.86
CA ASN A 50 -18.01 -10.57 0.79
C ASN A 50 -19.10 -10.63 -0.27
N LYS A 51 -19.11 -11.69 -1.07
CA LYS A 51 -20.06 -11.84 -2.18
C LYS A 51 -21.51 -11.77 -1.66
N GLY A 52 -22.32 -10.90 -2.26
CA GLY A 52 -23.76 -10.78 -1.98
C GLY A 52 -24.15 -9.85 -0.83
N ARG A 53 -23.20 -9.12 -0.24
CA ARG A 53 -23.52 -8.12 0.79
C ARG A 53 -24.01 -6.79 0.19
N ASP A 54 -24.73 -6.01 0.99
CA ASP A 54 -25.12 -4.64 0.67
C ASP A 54 -23.99 -3.67 1.02
N VAL A 55 -23.37 -3.07 0.01
CA VAL A 55 -22.25 -2.14 0.17
C VAL A 55 -22.67 -0.77 0.70
N ASN A 56 -23.96 -0.46 0.76
CA ASN A 56 -24.46 0.80 1.32
C ASN A 56 -24.64 0.74 2.85
N LYS A 57 -24.46 -0.44 3.46
CA LYS A 57 -24.66 -0.68 4.90
C LYS A 57 -23.33 -0.88 5.62
N ASN A 58 -22.40 0.04 5.47
CA ASN A 58 -21.10 -0.04 6.13
C ASN A 58 -21.08 0.76 7.43
N LEU A 59 -20.59 0.12 8.49
CA LEU A 59 -20.50 0.67 9.84
C LEU A 59 -19.10 0.50 10.46
N PHE A 60 -18.28 -0.36 9.86
CA PHE A 60 -17.02 -0.81 10.46
C PHE A 60 -15.82 -0.65 9.52
N ILE A 61 -14.64 -0.55 10.11
CA ILE A 61 -13.36 -0.79 9.42
C ILE A 61 -12.73 -2.02 10.07
N TYR A 62 -12.51 -3.07 9.31
CA TYR A 62 -11.80 -4.26 9.78
C TYR A 62 -10.33 -3.92 10.06
N ILE A 63 -9.81 -4.37 11.21
CA ILE A 63 -8.41 -4.16 11.60
C ILE A 63 -7.63 -5.47 11.43
N ASN A 64 -7.95 -6.48 12.24
CA ASN A 64 -7.33 -7.82 12.22
C ASN A 64 -8.21 -8.79 13.02
N LYS A 65 -7.98 -10.10 12.94
CA LYS A 65 -8.50 -11.15 13.86
C LYS A 65 -9.90 -10.92 14.49
N LYS A 66 -10.91 -10.56 13.67
CA LYS A 66 -12.30 -10.27 14.11
C LYS A 66 -12.43 -9.04 15.04
N THR A 67 -11.56 -8.07 14.84
CA THR A 67 -11.51 -6.78 15.50
C THR A 67 -11.78 -5.68 14.48
N TYR A 68 -12.59 -4.72 14.88
CA TYR A 68 -13.15 -3.70 14.01
C TYR A 68 -13.07 -2.35 14.71
N ARG A 69 -12.90 -1.28 13.93
CA ARG A 69 -13.24 0.07 14.38
C ARG A 69 -14.69 0.34 14.02
N TYR A 70 -15.53 0.72 14.97
CA TYR A 70 -16.87 1.20 14.67
C TYR A 70 -16.80 2.67 14.26
N VAL A 71 -17.35 3.01 13.10
CA VAL A 71 -17.30 4.38 12.53
C VAL A 71 -18.68 4.97 12.23
N GLY A 72 -19.74 4.15 12.34
CA GLY A 72 -21.11 4.58 12.07
C GLY A 72 -21.45 4.69 10.58
N GLU A 73 -22.64 5.21 10.32
CA GLU A 73 -23.18 5.42 8.98
C GLU A 73 -22.49 6.56 8.25
N ASN A 74 -22.43 6.50 6.91
CA ASN A 74 -21.95 7.58 6.04
C ASN A 74 -20.55 8.10 6.39
N TYR A 75 -19.71 7.28 7.01
CA TYR A 75 -18.33 7.62 7.30
C TYR A 75 -17.59 7.86 5.98
N PRO A 76 -16.88 9.00 5.80
CA PRO A 76 -16.20 9.36 4.54
C PRO A 76 -14.89 8.56 4.38
N TYR A 77 -15.02 7.23 4.37
CA TYR A 77 -13.89 6.32 4.31
C TYR A 77 -13.07 6.54 3.04
N THR A 78 -11.76 6.40 3.18
CA THR A 78 -10.87 6.27 2.03
C THR A 78 -9.89 5.15 2.32
N GLY A 79 -9.84 4.17 1.42
CA GLY A 79 -9.01 2.99 1.59
C GLY A 79 -9.37 1.86 0.65
N LEU A 80 -8.49 0.89 0.57
CA LEU A 80 -8.66 -0.31 -0.24
C LEU A 80 -9.75 -1.23 0.32
N VAL A 81 -10.43 -1.93 -0.59
CA VAL A 81 -11.43 -2.95 -0.29
C VAL A 81 -10.84 -4.32 -0.57
N PHE A 82 -10.79 -5.17 0.45
CA PHE A 82 -10.20 -6.50 0.37
C PHE A 82 -11.27 -7.59 0.32
N HIS A 83 -11.04 -8.60 -0.51
CA HIS A 83 -11.84 -9.81 -0.55
C HIS A 83 -10.94 -11.03 -0.42
N LYS A 84 -11.31 -11.95 0.48
CA LYS A 84 -10.65 -13.25 0.63
C LYS A 84 -11.62 -14.36 0.21
N PRO A 85 -11.52 -14.89 -1.02
CA PRO A 85 -12.30 -16.05 -1.43
C PRO A 85 -12.07 -17.24 -0.51
N LYS A 86 -13.08 -18.11 -0.39
CA LYS A 86 -12.95 -19.35 0.40
C LYS A 86 -11.81 -20.21 -0.16
N GLY A 87 -10.87 -20.60 0.71
CA GLY A 87 -9.71 -21.40 0.34
C GLY A 87 -8.51 -20.61 -0.21
N ALA A 88 -8.62 -19.29 -0.40
CA ALA A 88 -7.48 -18.48 -0.78
C ALA A 88 -6.50 -18.29 0.39
N GLU A 89 -5.19 -18.31 0.13
CA GLU A 89 -4.17 -18.04 1.14
C GLU A 89 -4.15 -16.54 1.50
N PHE A 90 -4.19 -15.68 0.50
CA PHE A 90 -4.09 -14.21 0.63
C PHE A 90 -5.39 -13.51 0.25
N GLU A 91 -5.54 -12.25 0.70
CA GLU A 91 -6.64 -11.38 0.28
C GLU A 91 -6.26 -10.67 -1.02
N SER A 92 -7.23 -10.45 -1.92
CA SER A 92 -7.06 -9.64 -3.12
C SER A 92 -7.76 -8.29 -2.94
N VAL A 93 -7.19 -7.23 -3.51
CA VAL A 93 -7.86 -5.93 -3.59
C VAL A 93 -8.90 -6.00 -4.72
N VAL A 94 -10.13 -5.59 -4.42
CA VAL A 94 -11.25 -5.61 -5.38
C VAL A 94 -11.84 -4.23 -5.67
N GLY A 95 -11.39 -3.21 -4.96
CA GLY A 95 -11.84 -1.84 -5.13
C GLY A 95 -11.21 -0.89 -4.14
N GLU A 96 -11.68 0.34 -4.16
CA GLU A 96 -11.27 1.39 -3.23
C GLU A 96 -12.45 2.30 -2.91
N TRP A 97 -12.41 2.86 -1.71
CA TRP A 97 -13.20 4.04 -1.37
C TRP A 97 -12.33 5.27 -1.53
N ASP A 98 -12.88 6.34 -2.07
CA ASP A 98 -12.30 7.69 -2.05
C ASP A 98 -13.33 8.70 -1.53
N THR A 99 -13.05 9.27 -0.36
CA THR A 99 -13.94 10.21 0.36
C THR A 99 -15.42 9.76 0.37
N GLY A 100 -15.67 8.50 0.72
CA GLY A 100 -17.02 7.92 0.78
C GLY A 100 -17.62 7.47 -0.55
N LYS A 101 -16.87 7.52 -1.67
CA LYS A 101 -17.29 6.97 -2.96
C LYS A 101 -16.59 5.66 -3.25
N LEU A 102 -17.36 4.61 -3.53
CA LEU A 102 -16.84 3.27 -3.82
C LEU A 102 -16.62 3.08 -5.33
N LEU A 103 -15.43 2.62 -5.69
CA LEU A 103 -15.08 2.13 -7.02
C LEU A 103 -14.65 0.67 -6.92
N PHE A 104 -15.30 -0.22 -7.68
CA PHE A 104 -14.83 -1.59 -7.87
C PHE A 104 -13.92 -1.68 -9.08
N TYR A 105 -12.84 -2.43 -8.94
CA TYR A 105 -11.94 -2.69 -10.06
C TYR A 105 -12.48 -3.81 -10.95
N LYS A 106 -12.23 -3.67 -12.25
CA LYS A 106 -12.51 -4.75 -13.22
C LYS A 106 -11.54 -5.91 -13.03
N ASP A 107 -10.27 -5.57 -12.85
CA ASP A 107 -9.19 -6.52 -12.58
C ASP A 107 -8.81 -6.46 -11.10
N LYS A 108 -8.45 -7.62 -10.53
CA LYS A 108 -8.01 -7.68 -9.13
C LYS A 108 -6.68 -6.95 -8.96
N ASP A 109 -6.44 -6.49 -7.74
CA ASP A 109 -5.15 -5.98 -7.28
C ASP A 109 -4.68 -4.66 -7.89
N GLN A 110 -5.54 -3.96 -8.64
CA GLN A 110 -5.33 -2.55 -8.97
C GLN A 110 -5.30 -1.68 -7.70
N ILE A 111 -4.56 -0.58 -7.74
CA ILE A 111 -4.55 0.46 -6.69
C ILE A 111 -4.59 1.82 -7.39
N GLY A 112 -5.60 2.64 -7.09
CA GLY A 112 -5.68 3.99 -7.59
C GLY A 112 -4.58 4.90 -7.04
N ILE A 113 -4.22 5.93 -7.81
CA ILE A 113 -3.18 6.91 -7.44
C ILE A 113 -3.47 7.58 -6.09
N SER A 114 -4.74 7.86 -5.78
CA SER A 114 -5.15 8.44 -4.50
C SER A 114 -4.77 7.54 -3.31
N GLN A 115 -4.83 6.22 -3.48
CA GLN A 115 -4.45 5.25 -2.46
C GLN A 115 -2.93 5.10 -2.39
N ILE A 116 -2.22 5.13 -3.52
CA ILE A 116 -0.76 5.16 -3.53
C ILE A 116 -0.26 6.38 -2.74
N LYS A 117 -0.87 7.55 -2.94
CA LYS A 117 -0.54 8.76 -2.18
C LYS A 117 -0.73 8.56 -0.67
N LYS A 118 -1.83 7.94 -0.26
CA LYS A 118 -2.08 7.66 1.17
C LYS A 118 -1.12 6.62 1.75
N LEU A 119 -0.77 5.60 0.98
CA LEU A 119 0.23 4.61 1.39
C LEU A 119 1.62 5.27 1.52
N TYR A 120 1.99 6.13 0.57
CA TYR A 120 3.20 6.95 0.64
C TYR A 120 3.24 7.77 1.92
N GLU A 121 2.20 8.57 2.20
CA GLU A 121 2.12 9.41 3.41
C GLU A 121 2.24 8.58 4.70
N LYS A 122 1.52 7.45 4.80
CA LYS A 122 1.58 6.56 5.98
C LYS A 122 2.94 5.90 6.17
N TYR A 123 3.54 5.42 5.09
CA TYR A 123 4.86 4.79 5.15
C TYR A 123 5.92 5.82 5.49
N PHE A 124 5.77 7.06 5.03
CA PHE A 124 6.68 8.15 5.34
C PHE A 124 6.56 8.58 6.81
N GLU A 125 5.34 8.68 7.33
CA GLU A 125 5.10 8.89 8.76
C GLU A 125 5.76 7.81 9.62
N MET A 126 5.60 6.53 9.23
CA MET A 126 6.26 5.41 9.91
C MET A 126 7.79 5.53 9.83
N LEU A 127 8.35 5.88 8.67
CA LEU A 127 9.80 6.09 8.52
C LEU A 127 10.30 7.17 9.47
N ARG A 128 9.59 8.30 9.56
CA ARG A 128 9.94 9.39 10.48
C ARG A 128 9.83 8.96 11.94
N PHE A 129 8.84 8.16 12.30
CA PHE A 129 8.71 7.63 13.66
C PHE A 129 9.90 6.72 14.02
N GLU A 130 10.21 5.73 13.18
CA GLU A 130 11.33 4.81 13.36
C GLU A 130 12.67 5.56 13.50
N MET A 131 12.89 6.59 12.67
CA MET A 131 14.14 7.35 12.70
C MET A 131 14.23 8.34 13.85
N ASN A 132 13.20 9.18 14.04
CA ASN A 132 13.29 10.33 14.94
C ASN A 132 12.89 9.99 16.39
N ILE A 133 12.08 8.96 16.58
CA ILE A 133 11.60 8.55 17.91
C ILE A 133 12.32 7.28 18.38
N LEU A 134 12.47 6.28 17.50
CA LEU A 134 13.11 5.01 17.86
C LEU A 134 14.62 4.97 17.58
N GLY A 135 15.15 5.97 16.85
CA GLY A 135 16.59 6.14 16.63
C GLY A 135 17.19 5.20 15.59
N CYS A 136 16.37 4.55 14.75
CA CYS A 136 16.85 3.67 13.68
C CYS A 136 17.53 4.46 12.55
N LYS A 137 18.59 3.89 11.95
CA LYS A 137 19.20 4.49 10.75
C LYS A 137 18.38 4.13 9.51
N ALA A 138 18.26 5.06 8.57
CA ALA A 138 17.59 4.80 7.29
C ALA A 138 18.16 3.56 6.54
N THR A 139 19.47 3.31 6.67
CA THR A 139 20.14 2.13 6.10
C THR A 139 19.73 0.80 6.73
N GLU A 140 19.09 0.80 7.90
CA GLU A 140 18.52 -0.37 8.56
C GLU A 140 17.06 -0.58 8.13
N LEU A 141 16.40 0.46 7.63
CA LEU A 141 15.00 0.49 7.18
C LEU A 141 14.86 0.26 5.67
N ARG A 142 15.75 -0.55 5.07
CA ARG A 142 15.85 -0.76 3.61
C ARG A 142 14.54 -1.14 2.94
N HIS A 143 13.74 -1.99 3.57
CA HIS A 143 12.43 -2.40 3.03
C HIS A 143 11.45 -1.23 2.99
N LEU A 144 11.43 -0.40 4.03
CA LEU A 144 10.50 0.72 4.16
C LEU A 144 10.83 1.81 3.13
N ILE A 145 12.11 2.20 3.03
CA ILE A 145 12.55 3.19 2.03
C ILE A 145 12.43 2.62 0.60
N GLY A 146 12.65 1.32 0.40
CA GLY A 146 12.42 0.64 -0.87
C GLY A 146 10.99 0.82 -1.34
N ARG A 147 10.02 0.46 -0.49
CA ARG A 147 8.59 0.61 -0.79
C ARG A 147 8.19 2.07 -1.01
N LEU A 148 8.73 2.99 -0.22
CA LEU A 148 8.50 4.42 -0.42
C LEU A 148 9.00 4.90 -1.78
N GLY A 149 10.14 4.40 -2.25
CA GLY A 149 10.63 4.72 -3.59
C GLY A 149 9.75 4.20 -4.71
N GLU A 150 9.18 3.00 -4.56
CA GLU A 150 8.20 2.47 -5.52
C GLU A 150 6.94 3.36 -5.59
N PHE A 151 6.39 3.73 -4.42
CA PHE A 151 5.24 4.64 -4.36
C PHE A 151 5.58 6.01 -4.95
N PHE A 152 6.76 6.55 -4.63
CA PHE A 152 7.23 7.81 -5.16
C PHE A 152 7.38 7.76 -6.68
N CYS A 153 7.92 6.67 -7.24
CA CYS A 153 8.03 6.46 -8.68
C CYS A 153 6.66 6.45 -9.36
N VAL A 154 5.66 5.78 -8.77
CA VAL A 154 4.27 5.81 -9.27
C VAL A 154 3.72 7.24 -9.28
N LEU A 155 3.88 7.98 -8.18
CA LEU A 155 3.40 9.36 -8.07
C LEU A 155 4.12 10.31 -9.03
N TYR A 156 5.42 10.10 -9.23
CA TYR A 156 6.26 10.92 -10.12
C TYR A 156 5.92 10.68 -11.59
N THR A 157 5.72 9.42 -11.99
CA THR A 157 5.49 9.03 -13.39
C THR A 157 4.01 8.95 -13.77
N ASN A 158 3.10 9.04 -12.80
CA ASN A 158 1.69 8.71 -12.99
C ASN A 158 1.50 7.30 -13.59
N GLY A 159 2.29 6.34 -13.07
CA GLY A 159 2.30 4.93 -13.47
C GLY A 159 1.44 4.05 -12.56
N GLU A 160 1.71 2.74 -12.61
CA GLU A 160 1.00 1.72 -11.83
C GLU A 160 2.02 0.77 -11.16
N LEU A 161 1.75 0.35 -9.92
CA LEU A 161 2.59 -0.67 -9.28
C LEU A 161 2.49 -2.01 -10.01
N SER A 162 3.65 -2.60 -10.32
CA SER A 162 3.77 -3.97 -10.78
C SER A 162 3.49 -4.93 -9.62
N LYS A 163 2.63 -5.94 -9.85
CA LYS A 163 2.11 -6.76 -8.75
C LYS A 163 1.98 -8.25 -9.04
N VAL A 164 2.48 -8.76 -10.17
CA VAL A 164 2.45 -10.20 -10.38
C VAL A 164 3.34 -10.85 -9.31
N THR A 165 2.78 -11.77 -8.53
CA THR A 165 3.52 -12.57 -7.55
C THR A 165 4.59 -13.36 -8.32
N ASN A 166 5.87 -13.24 -7.91
CA ASN A 166 7.05 -13.72 -8.63
C ASN A 166 7.43 -12.94 -9.91
N GLN A 167 6.93 -11.72 -10.09
CA GLN A 167 7.51 -10.80 -11.06
C GLN A 167 8.90 -10.40 -10.60
N HIS A 168 9.89 -10.68 -11.44
CA HIS A 168 11.26 -10.27 -11.19
C HIS A 168 11.58 -9.05 -12.07
N GLY A 169 12.44 -8.16 -11.56
CA GLY A 169 13.14 -7.16 -12.36
C GLY A 169 12.55 -5.75 -12.43
N TYR A 170 11.26 -5.55 -12.21
CA TYR A 170 10.63 -4.22 -12.28
C TYR A 170 9.47 -4.04 -11.30
N ASP A 171 9.23 -2.79 -10.89
CA ASP A 171 8.35 -2.45 -9.78
C ASP A 171 7.17 -1.54 -10.19
N VAL A 172 7.31 -0.79 -11.30
CA VAL A 172 6.30 0.14 -11.81
C VAL A 172 6.14 -0.06 -13.31
N ILE A 173 4.92 0.13 -13.82
CA ILE A 173 4.61 0.15 -15.27
C ILE A 173 4.07 1.54 -15.62
N LYS A 174 4.58 2.12 -16.71
CA LYS A 174 4.06 3.37 -17.27
C LYS A 174 4.01 3.27 -18.79
N ASP A 175 2.83 3.46 -19.36
CA ASP A 175 2.61 3.46 -20.82
C ASP A 175 3.24 2.23 -21.52
N GLY A 176 3.13 1.06 -20.89
CA GLY A 176 3.70 -0.20 -21.37
C GLY A 176 5.20 -0.40 -21.10
N ARG A 177 5.91 0.61 -20.60
CA ARG A 177 7.32 0.49 -20.17
C ARG A 177 7.42 -0.01 -18.74
N ARG A 178 8.37 -0.90 -18.49
CA ARG A 178 8.67 -1.51 -17.19
C ARG A 178 9.80 -0.75 -16.52
N ILE A 179 9.55 -0.26 -15.31
CA ILE A 179 10.47 0.57 -14.55
C ILE A 179 11.00 -0.21 -13.34
N SER A 180 12.32 -0.37 -13.24
CA SER A 180 12.98 -0.91 -12.05
C SER A 180 13.34 0.22 -11.10
N VAL A 181 12.91 0.11 -9.84
CA VAL A 181 13.07 1.16 -8.83
C VAL A 181 14.17 0.77 -7.84
N LYS A 182 15.11 1.69 -7.59
CA LYS A 182 16.11 1.55 -6.53
C LYS A 182 16.08 2.74 -5.59
N THR A 183 15.94 2.44 -4.30
CA THR A 183 16.04 3.45 -3.25
C THR A 183 17.32 3.27 -2.47
N THR A 184 18.03 4.36 -2.21
CA THR A 184 19.21 4.35 -1.32
C THR A 184 19.18 5.50 -0.33
N ALA A 185 19.62 5.26 0.89
CA ALA A 185 19.93 6.30 1.88
C ALA A 185 21.44 6.62 1.94
N GLN A 186 22.26 5.95 1.12
CA GLN A 186 23.71 6.15 1.10
C GLN A 186 24.06 7.34 0.21
N GLU A 187 25.02 8.17 0.63
CA GLU A 187 25.50 9.30 -0.18
C GLU A 187 26.55 8.90 -1.23
N LYS A 188 27.30 7.83 -0.95
CA LYS A 188 28.45 7.32 -1.72
C LYS A 188 28.37 5.80 -1.83
N GLY A 189 29.12 5.23 -2.77
CA GLY A 189 29.15 3.80 -3.03
C GLY A 189 28.34 3.43 -4.26
N PHE A 190 27.81 2.21 -4.28
CA PHE A 190 27.19 1.63 -5.46
C PHE A 190 25.76 1.19 -5.19
N ILE A 191 24.93 1.29 -6.23
CA ILE A 191 23.63 0.61 -6.30
C ILE A 191 23.82 -0.66 -7.10
N THR A 192 23.21 -1.74 -6.63
CA THR A 192 23.26 -3.04 -7.30
C THR A 192 22.01 -3.30 -8.12
N ILE A 193 22.22 -3.86 -9.31
CA ILE A 193 21.18 -4.39 -10.20
C ILE A 193 21.46 -5.87 -10.42
N ASN A 194 20.47 -6.73 -10.28
CA ASN A 194 20.66 -8.16 -10.52
C ASN A 194 20.81 -8.40 -12.03
N GLN A 195 21.91 -9.04 -12.46
CA GLN A 195 22.16 -9.30 -13.88
C GLN A 195 21.08 -10.20 -14.48
N ASN A 196 20.54 -11.15 -13.71
CA ASN A 196 19.52 -12.09 -14.18
C ASN A 196 18.17 -11.42 -14.50
N THR A 197 17.96 -10.19 -14.02
CA THR A 197 16.72 -9.44 -14.20
C THR A 197 16.94 -8.14 -14.99
N PHE A 198 18.14 -7.91 -15.53
CA PHE A 198 18.48 -6.68 -16.23
C PHE A 198 17.64 -6.49 -17.51
N ASP A 199 17.35 -7.59 -18.20
CA ASP A 199 16.54 -7.57 -19.43
C ASP A 199 15.02 -7.51 -19.17
N GLN A 200 14.61 -7.52 -17.90
CA GLN A 200 13.20 -7.56 -17.52
C GLN A 200 12.59 -6.16 -17.36
N PHE A 201 13.40 -5.10 -17.43
CA PHE A 201 12.93 -3.71 -17.39
C PHE A 201 13.45 -2.91 -18.59
N ASP A 202 12.79 -1.78 -18.83
CA ASP A 202 13.08 -0.84 -19.91
C ASP A 202 13.70 0.46 -19.34
N ASP A 203 13.19 0.94 -18.20
CA ASP A 203 13.69 2.13 -17.52
C ASP A 203 14.22 1.83 -16.13
N PHE A 204 15.21 2.60 -15.70
CA PHE A 204 15.77 2.56 -14.35
C PHE A 204 15.43 3.87 -13.63
N PHE A 205 14.86 3.75 -12.44
CA PHE A 205 14.46 4.88 -11.60
C PHE A 205 15.17 4.78 -10.26
N VAL A 206 16.01 5.76 -9.96
CA VAL A 206 16.79 5.80 -8.73
C VAL A 206 16.39 6.99 -7.90
N VAL A 207 16.02 6.72 -6.66
CA VAL A 207 15.66 7.74 -5.67
C VAL A 207 16.58 7.64 -4.46
N GLN A 208 17.04 8.79 -3.99
CA GLN A 208 17.84 8.92 -2.79
C GLN A 208 17.00 9.52 -1.66
N TYR A 209 16.95 8.82 -0.53
CA TYR A 209 16.44 9.39 0.70
C TYR A 209 17.54 10.22 1.38
N LYS A 210 17.29 11.52 1.55
CA LYS A 210 18.22 12.45 2.20
C LYS A 210 17.45 13.67 2.72
N ASP A 211 17.85 14.15 3.91
CA ASP A 211 17.30 15.37 4.53
C ASP A 211 15.76 15.34 4.69
N ASP A 212 15.22 14.20 5.15
CA ASP A 212 13.76 13.98 5.32
C ASP A 212 12.96 14.09 4.01
N ASP A 213 13.60 13.77 2.88
CA ASP A 213 13.04 13.88 1.54
C ASP A 213 13.53 12.76 0.60
N LEU A 214 12.76 12.49 -0.46
CA LEU A 214 13.07 11.54 -1.53
C LEU A 214 13.36 12.29 -2.83
N LYS A 215 14.59 12.19 -3.33
CA LYS A 215 15.06 12.91 -4.52
C LYS A 215 15.40 11.94 -5.63
N VAL A 216 14.83 12.14 -6.81
CA VAL A 216 15.25 11.41 -8.01
C VAL A 216 16.70 11.77 -8.29
N ILE A 217 17.57 10.78 -8.46
CA ILE A 217 18.97 11.00 -8.87
C ILE A 217 19.27 10.38 -10.23
N PHE A 218 18.34 9.59 -10.77
CA PHE A 218 18.35 9.10 -12.15
C PHE A 218 16.95 8.62 -12.55
N TYR A 219 16.50 8.96 -13.75
CA TYR A 219 15.37 8.33 -14.40
C TYR A 219 15.59 8.33 -15.91
N GLY A 220 15.64 7.15 -16.51
CA GLY A 220 15.80 7.01 -17.95
C GLY A 220 15.93 5.55 -18.41
N PRO A 221 16.15 5.32 -19.71
CA PRO A 221 16.36 4.00 -20.28
C PRO A 221 17.54 3.28 -19.64
N LYS A 222 17.47 1.95 -19.54
CA LYS A 222 18.56 1.15 -18.94
C LYS A 222 19.88 1.26 -19.70
N GLU A 223 19.83 1.58 -20.98
CA GLU A 223 20.99 1.80 -21.84
C GLU A 223 21.77 3.07 -21.47
N GLU A 224 21.13 4.01 -20.76
CA GLU A 224 21.73 5.28 -20.34
C GLU A 224 22.31 5.22 -18.92
N ILE A 225 22.27 4.05 -18.26
CA ILE A 225 22.83 3.90 -16.91
C ILE A 225 24.35 4.12 -16.96
N PRO A 226 24.88 5.16 -16.28
CA PRO A 226 26.30 5.48 -16.33
C PRO A 226 27.13 4.45 -15.57
N SER A 227 28.34 4.19 -16.05
CA SER A 227 29.38 3.44 -15.31
C SER A 227 28.92 2.05 -14.78
N LEU A 228 28.04 1.37 -15.53
CA LEU A 228 27.54 0.03 -15.19
C LEU A 228 28.69 -1.00 -15.22
N ARG A 229 29.09 -1.51 -14.05
CA ARG A 229 30.21 -2.46 -13.92
C ARG A 229 29.71 -3.84 -13.47
N PRO A 230 30.07 -4.95 -14.13
CA PRO A 230 29.77 -6.29 -13.62
C PRO A 230 30.58 -6.61 -12.35
N TYR A 231 29.91 -7.11 -11.33
CA TYR A 231 30.49 -7.60 -10.08
C TYR A 231 29.68 -8.81 -9.56
N GLY A 232 30.27 -10.01 -9.64
CA GLY A 232 29.56 -11.25 -9.34
C GLY A 232 28.31 -11.40 -10.21
N ASN A 233 27.16 -11.65 -9.58
CA ASN A 233 25.85 -11.76 -10.25
C ASN A 233 25.09 -10.42 -10.34
N THR A 234 25.77 -9.30 -10.06
CA THR A 234 25.16 -7.97 -10.07
C THR A 234 25.91 -7.02 -10.99
N TYR A 235 25.23 -6.01 -11.49
CA TYR A 235 25.87 -4.79 -11.95
C TYR A 235 25.93 -3.80 -10.79
N GLU A 236 27.08 -3.14 -10.63
CA GLU A 236 27.27 -2.03 -9.72
C GLU A 236 27.27 -0.72 -10.50
N VAL A 237 26.53 0.26 -9.98
CA VAL A 237 26.43 1.61 -10.53
C VAL A 237 26.83 2.61 -9.47
N ASP A 238 27.81 3.46 -9.74
CA ASP A 238 28.28 4.46 -8.80
C ASP A 238 27.21 5.54 -8.57
N ILE A 239 26.88 5.81 -7.30
CA ILE A 239 25.84 6.79 -6.93
C ILE A 239 26.19 8.20 -7.43
N HIS A 240 27.47 8.56 -7.46
CA HIS A 240 27.89 9.89 -7.88
C HIS A 240 27.79 10.06 -9.40
N SER A 241 27.98 8.99 -10.18
CA SER A 241 27.77 9.00 -11.64
C SER A 241 26.30 9.28 -12.01
N LEU A 242 25.34 8.70 -11.29
CA LEU A 242 23.90 8.90 -11.49
C LEU A 242 23.49 10.38 -11.31
N LYS A 243 23.94 11.00 -10.21
CA LYS A 243 23.65 12.41 -9.88
C LYS A 243 24.13 13.43 -10.92
N ARG A 244 25.10 13.08 -11.77
CA ARG A 244 25.63 14.00 -12.79
C ARG A 244 24.69 14.12 -14.00
N VAL A 245 23.93 13.07 -14.30
CA VAL A 245 22.99 13.03 -15.42
C VAL A 245 21.82 14.00 -15.19
N GLU A 246 21.33 14.10 -13.95
CA GLU A 246 20.25 15.02 -13.54
C GLU A 246 20.57 16.50 -13.83
N LYS A 247 21.83 16.92 -13.73
CA LYS A 247 22.25 18.31 -13.97
C LYS A 247 22.29 18.73 -15.44
N THR A 248 22.08 17.80 -16.37
CA THR A 248 22.17 18.07 -17.82
C THR A 248 20.78 18.18 -18.48
N LEU A 249 19.71 18.04 -17.70
CA LEU A 249 18.30 18.05 -18.16
C LEU A 249 17.48 19.22 -17.57
N VAL A 250 18.14 20.24 -17.00
CA VAL A 250 17.54 21.51 -16.57
C VAL A 250 18.00 22.63 -17.49
#